data_AF-A0A7S0E2S3-F1
#
_entry.id   AF-A0A7S0E2S3-F1
#
_cell.length_a   1.000
_cell.length_b   1.000
_cell.length_c   1.000
_cell.angle_alpha   90.00
_cell.angle_beta   90.00
_cell.angle_gamma   90.00
#
_symmetry.space_group_name_H-M   'P 1'
#
loop_
_entity.id
_entity.type
_entity.pdbx_description
1 polymer ?
#
loop_
_entity_poly.entity_id
_entity_poly.type
_entity_poly.pdbx_seq_one_letter_code
_entity_poly.pdbx_strand_id
1 'polypeptide(L)'
;MEKFMKIINTKKKTKSEIFNIHSSVFENSVMKKLTTDKIYNILLDEKHDDCPVFKGLVEYSILYSSASLLSSDAIINKNCQIAINWSGGLHHSKIDEKSGFCYVNDINLCILNLLKHFKQILYIDIDIHHGDGVEEVFYGTNRVFFLSFHYYNKNFFPGSGSILNKGISYGKYLSLNIPLKKNISDINFCKIFESAVHETMKHLKPDIIILQSGADSLASDVIGKFNLSIYGHSNCLKVLKKFNIPLLILGGGGYTKDRVSKCWTYETSIAINRNIQENIPHNVYWKLYKPNFELDLLKKDKYIDYNCKKYLDYIDKKIKKNFGFFYPNI
;
A
#
# COMPACT_ATOMS: atom_id res chain seq x y z
N MET A 1 24.45 -3.22 2.96
CA MET A 1 23.11 -2.83 3.48
C MET A 1 23.24 -2.19 4.86
N GLU A 2 23.85 -2.88 5.82
CA GLU A 2 24.02 -2.42 7.21
C GLU A 2 24.76 -1.08 7.36
N LYS A 3 25.61 -0.71 6.39
CA LYS A 3 26.26 0.61 6.34
C LYS A 3 25.28 1.78 6.16
N PHE A 4 24.09 1.55 5.61
CA PHE A 4 23.14 2.61 5.22
C PHE A 4 21.76 2.47 5.84
N MET A 5 21.43 1.31 6.40
CA MET A 5 20.18 1.07 7.10
C MET A 5 20.38 0.07 8.23
N LYS A 6 19.64 0.24 9.32
CA LYS A 6 19.62 -0.71 10.42
C LYS A 6 18.66 -1.85 10.06
N ILE A 7 19.17 -3.07 10.00
CA ILE A 7 18.35 -4.26 9.81
C ILE A 7 17.79 -4.69 11.16
N ILE A 8 16.47 -4.80 11.25
CA ILE A 8 15.77 -5.30 12.43
C ILE A 8 15.23 -6.67 12.08
N ASN A 9 15.75 -7.71 12.74
CA ASN A 9 15.20 -9.05 12.59
C ASN A 9 13.81 -9.10 13.24
N THR A 10 12.82 -9.57 12.49
CA THR A 10 11.44 -9.63 12.95
C THR A 10 11.29 -10.61 14.11
N LYS A 11 11.18 -10.08 15.33
CA LYS A 11 10.72 -10.86 16.48
C LYS A 11 9.21 -11.05 16.35
N LYS A 12 8.78 -12.31 16.16
CA LYS A 12 7.36 -12.66 16.08
C LYS A 12 6.62 -12.16 17.31
N LYS A 13 5.58 -11.36 17.08
CA LYS A 13 4.58 -10.99 18.09
C LYS A 13 3.68 -12.21 18.36
N THR A 14 3.02 -12.21 19.51
CA THR A 14 2.08 -13.27 19.87
C THR A 14 0.86 -13.24 18.96
N LYS A 15 0.13 -14.36 18.87
CA LYS A 15 -1.14 -14.41 18.13
C LYS A 15 -2.14 -13.38 18.65
N SER A 16 -2.24 -13.27 19.97
CA SER A 16 -3.12 -12.29 20.61
C SER A 16 -2.79 -10.85 20.20
N GLU A 17 -1.51 -10.51 20.01
CA GLU A 17 -1.13 -9.18 19.52
C GLU A 17 -1.49 -8.95 18.05
N ILE A 18 -1.44 -9.99 17.20
CA ILE A 18 -1.72 -9.87 15.76
C ILE A 18 -3.22 -9.89 15.45
N PHE A 19 -4.00 -10.66 16.22
CA PHE A 19 -5.42 -10.84 15.97
C PHE A 19 -6.32 -10.01 16.89
N ASN A 20 -5.77 -9.08 17.67
CA ASN A 20 -6.55 -8.26 18.61
C ASN A 20 -7.60 -7.32 17.96
N ILE A 21 -7.51 -7.08 16.65
CA ILE A 21 -8.48 -6.28 15.90
C ILE A 21 -9.53 -7.13 15.18
N HIS A 22 -9.40 -8.45 15.23
CA HIS A 22 -10.25 -9.39 14.51
C HIS A 22 -11.15 -10.16 15.49
N SER A 23 -12.34 -10.62 15.05
CA SER A 23 -13.13 -11.51 15.90
C SER A 23 -12.44 -12.86 16.11
N SER A 24 -12.82 -13.54 17.19
CA SER A 24 -12.38 -14.92 17.43
C SER A 24 -12.82 -15.90 16.32
N VAL A 25 -13.93 -15.60 15.64
CA VAL A 25 -14.41 -16.37 14.47
C VAL A 25 -13.44 -16.22 13.30
N PHE A 26 -13.03 -14.99 13.01
CA PHE A 26 -12.03 -14.70 12.01
C PHE A 26 -10.67 -15.32 12.35
N GLU A 27 -10.22 -15.17 13.59
CA GLU A 27 -8.98 -15.79 14.07
C GLU A 27 -8.98 -17.29 13.79
N ASN A 28 -10.07 -17.98 14.14
CA ASN A 28 -10.23 -19.41 13.90
C ASN A 28 -10.25 -19.78 12.40
N SER A 29 -10.77 -18.91 11.53
CA SER A 29 -10.78 -19.11 10.08
C SER A 29 -9.37 -19.10 9.48
N VAL A 30 -8.51 -18.19 9.94
CA VAL A 30 -7.11 -18.08 9.50
C VAL A 30 -6.25 -19.16 10.17
N MET A 31 -6.55 -19.47 11.43
CA MET A 31 -5.82 -20.45 12.24
C MET A 31 -6.19 -21.91 11.97
N LYS A 32 -7.16 -22.18 11.08
CA LYS A 32 -7.66 -23.53 10.84
C LYS A 32 -6.49 -24.44 10.42
N LYS A 33 -6.12 -25.38 11.30
CA LYS A 33 -5.06 -26.35 11.02
C LYS A 33 -5.48 -27.21 9.83
N LEU A 34 -4.66 -27.21 8.79
CA LEU A 34 -4.76 -28.14 7.68
C LEU A 34 -4.42 -29.55 8.19
N THR A 35 -5.37 -30.48 8.09
CA THR A 35 -5.10 -31.93 8.12
C THR A 35 -4.74 -32.39 6.72
N THR A 36 -3.99 -33.48 6.58
CA THR A 36 -3.56 -34.03 5.28
C THR A 36 -4.74 -34.26 4.31
N ASP A 37 -5.87 -34.77 4.83
CA ASP A 37 -7.09 -35.00 4.03
C ASP A 37 -7.76 -33.71 3.57
N LYS A 38 -7.66 -32.63 4.35
CA LYS A 38 -8.21 -31.32 3.99
C LYS A 38 -7.37 -30.62 2.92
N ILE A 39 -6.06 -30.83 2.89
CA ILE A 39 -5.18 -30.30 1.84
C ILE A 39 -5.59 -30.87 0.49
N TYR A 40 -5.86 -32.18 0.42
CA TYR A 40 -6.28 -32.84 -0.81
C TYR A 40 -7.64 -32.33 -1.31
N ASN A 41 -8.59 -32.11 -0.40
CA ASN A 41 -9.89 -31.55 -0.74
C ASN A 41 -9.85 -30.06 -1.13
N ILE A 42 -9.00 -29.25 -0.50
CA ILE A 42 -8.82 -27.82 -0.85
C ILE A 42 -8.21 -27.68 -2.25
N LEU A 43 -7.19 -28.48 -2.58
CA LEU A 43 -6.60 -28.51 -3.93
C LEU A 43 -7.63 -28.91 -5.02
N LEU A 44 -8.71 -29.59 -4.65
CA LEU A 44 -9.80 -29.98 -5.55
C LEU A 44 -10.94 -28.93 -5.60
N ASP A 45 -11.07 -28.07 -4.59
CA ASP A 45 -12.09 -27.00 -4.47
C ASP A 45 -11.61 -25.65 -5.07
N GLU A 46 -10.33 -25.59 -5.49
CA GLU A 46 -9.61 -24.42 -6.02
C GLU A 46 -10.07 -23.95 -7.41
N LYS A 47 -11.34 -23.59 -7.57
CA LYS A 47 -11.74 -22.71 -8.68
C LYS A 47 -12.22 -21.33 -8.28
N HIS A 48 -12.47 -21.03 -7.00
CA HIS A 48 -13.22 -19.80 -6.65
C HIS A 48 -12.87 -19.04 -5.35
N ASP A 49 -11.83 -19.38 -4.57
CA ASP A 49 -11.42 -18.59 -3.39
C ASP A 49 -10.13 -17.79 -3.70
N ASP A 50 -10.18 -16.46 -3.57
CA ASP A 50 -9.05 -15.57 -3.79
C ASP A 50 -8.05 -15.59 -2.61
N CYS A 51 -8.41 -16.19 -1.47
CA CYS A 51 -7.56 -16.28 -0.29
C CYS A 51 -7.34 -17.76 0.10
N PRO A 52 -6.57 -18.55 -0.69
CA PRO A 52 -6.44 -19.99 -0.48
C PRO A 52 -5.79 -20.33 0.87
N VAL A 53 -6.07 -21.51 1.40
CA VAL A 53 -5.40 -22.00 2.62
C VAL A 53 -4.16 -22.77 2.21
N PHE A 54 -2.98 -22.34 2.68
CA PHE A 54 -1.71 -23.00 2.36
C PHE A 54 -0.89 -23.34 3.61
N LYS A 55 0.03 -24.31 3.47
CA LYS A 55 0.95 -24.69 4.55
C LYS A 55 1.83 -23.50 4.92
N GLY A 56 1.73 -23.07 6.18
CA GLY A 56 2.49 -21.93 6.70
C GLY A 56 1.72 -20.61 6.73
N LEU A 57 0.44 -20.57 6.31
CA LEU A 57 -0.39 -19.36 6.29
C LEU A 57 -0.36 -18.54 7.59
N VAL A 58 -0.52 -19.22 8.75
CA VAL A 58 -0.52 -18.55 10.05
C VAL A 58 0.85 -17.93 10.35
N GLU A 59 1.93 -18.65 10.05
CA GLU A 59 3.29 -18.16 10.27
C GLU A 59 3.62 -16.99 9.35
N TYR A 60 3.22 -17.07 8.08
CA TYR A 60 3.28 -15.98 7.12
C TYR A 60 2.55 -14.73 7.66
N SER A 61 1.30 -14.90 8.11
CA SER A 61 0.46 -13.82 8.64
C SER A 61 1.06 -13.12 9.85
N ILE A 62 1.61 -13.91 10.78
CA ILE A 62 2.29 -13.38 11.98
C ILE A 62 3.56 -12.63 11.58
N LEU A 63 4.35 -13.16 10.64
CA LEU A 63 5.65 -12.57 10.27
C LEU A 63 5.50 -11.17 9.67
N TYR A 64 4.69 -11.00 8.63
CA TYR A 64 4.57 -9.68 7.99
C TYR A 64 3.92 -8.68 8.95
N SER A 65 2.91 -9.10 9.73
CA SER A 65 2.22 -8.24 10.69
C SER A 65 3.14 -7.81 11.85
N SER A 66 3.97 -8.74 12.33
CA SER A 66 4.98 -8.43 13.35
C SER A 66 6.01 -7.43 12.83
N ALA A 67 6.44 -7.56 11.57
CA ALA A 67 7.40 -6.65 10.97
C ALA A 67 6.82 -5.22 10.82
N SER A 68 5.55 -5.08 10.45
CA SER A 68 4.88 -3.78 10.40
C SER A 68 4.77 -3.16 11.80
N LEU A 69 4.34 -3.93 12.81
CA LEU A 69 4.30 -3.45 14.20
C LEU A 69 5.68 -3.01 14.71
N LEU A 70 6.73 -3.81 14.49
CA LEU A 70 8.09 -3.44 14.86
C LEU A 70 8.58 -2.18 14.14
N SER A 71 8.17 -1.99 12.89
CA SER A 71 8.47 -0.77 12.12
C SER A 71 7.78 0.45 12.73
N SER A 72 6.52 0.31 13.16
CA SER A 72 5.81 1.36 13.90
C SER A 72 6.46 1.67 15.26
N ASP A 73 6.86 0.63 16.01
CA ASP A 73 7.57 0.76 17.29
C ASP A 73 8.91 1.48 17.12
N ALA A 74 9.63 1.23 16.01
CA ALA A 74 10.89 1.92 15.71
C ALA A 74 10.70 3.43 15.50
N ILE A 75 9.61 3.83 14.82
CA ILE A 75 9.27 5.24 14.61
C ILE A 75 8.82 5.89 15.92
N ILE A 76 7.92 5.24 16.68
CA ILE A 76 7.42 5.74 17.98
C ILE A 76 8.58 6.02 18.94
N ASN A 77 9.55 5.10 19.00
CA ASN A 77 10.72 5.22 19.86
C ASN A 77 11.80 6.16 19.29
N LYS A 78 11.54 6.85 18.17
CA LYS A 78 12.46 7.76 17.49
C LYS A 78 13.80 7.10 17.12
N ASN A 79 13.81 5.79 16.91
CA ASN A 79 14.98 5.04 16.48
C ASN A 79 15.28 5.23 14.98
N CYS A 80 14.27 5.62 14.21
CA CYS A 80 14.40 5.98 12.81
C CYS A 80 13.35 7.02 12.41
N GLN A 81 13.63 7.75 11.33
CA GLN A 81 12.66 8.62 10.68
C GLN A 81 11.89 7.87 9.59
N ILE A 82 12.53 6.91 8.92
CA ILE A 82 11.92 6.05 7.91
C ILE A 82 12.05 4.59 8.35
N ALA A 83 10.95 3.86 8.35
CA ALA A 83 10.93 2.41 8.52
C ALA A 83 10.35 1.76 7.27
N ILE A 84 10.83 0.57 6.90
CA ILE A 84 10.45 -0.13 5.68
C ILE A 84 10.08 -1.57 6.04
N ASN A 85 8.89 -2.02 5.65
CA ASN A 85 8.50 -3.42 5.64
C ASN A 85 7.86 -3.81 4.30
N TRP A 86 8.67 -4.29 3.36
CA TRP A 86 8.18 -4.76 2.05
C TRP A 86 7.29 -6.00 2.11
N SER A 87 7.29 -6.75 3.22
CA SER A 87 6.43 -7.94 3.36
C SER A 87 4.99 -7.62 3.77
N GLY A 88 4.76 -6.42 4.31
CA GLY A 88 3.44 -5.95 4.75
C GLY A 88 2.72 -5.13 3.68
N GLY A 89 1.67 -4.41 4.08
CA GLY A 89 0.86 -3.61 3.16
C GLY A 89 -0.37 -4.34 2.63
N LEU A 90 -0.84 -5.37 3.34
CA LEU A 90 -1.96 -6.22 2.93
C LEU A 90 -3.30 -5.54 3.29
N HIS A 91 -3.75 -4.65 2.41
CA HIS A 91 -4.78 -3.65 2.70
C HIS A 91 -6.25 -4.07 2.57
N HIS A 92 -6.55 -5.25 2.02
CA HIS A 92 -7.93 -5.68 1.74
C HIS A 92 -8.59 -6.43 2.89
N SER A 93 -7.80 -7.01 3.81
CA SER A 93 -8.35 -7.77 4.93
C SER A 93 -9.23 -6.86 5.80
N LYS A 94 -10.44 -7.34 6.07
CA LYS A 94 -11.44 -6.69 6.91
C LYS A 94 -11.28 -7.11 8.36
N ILE A 95 -12.09 -6.54 9.25
CA ILE A 95 -12.15 -6.98 10.66
C ILE A 95 -12.49 -8.47 10.75
N ASP A 96 -13.45 -8.94 9.96
CA ASP A 96 -13.97 -10.31 10.04
C ASP A 96 -13.94 -11.10 8.72
N GLU A 97 -13.18 -10.62 7.73
CA GLU A 97 -13.14 -11.23 6.39
C GLU A 97 -11.74 -11.13 5.75
N LYS A 98 -11.30 -12.24 5.15
CA LYS A 98 -10.09 -12.31 4.31
C LYS A 98 -10.51 -11.92 2.90
N SER A 99 -9.72 -11.11 2.22
CA SER A 99 -10.11 -10.59 0.91
C SER A 99 -8.89 -10.20 0.09
N GLY A 100 -8.89 -10.44 -1.22
CA GLY A 100 -7.84 -9.97 -2.12
C GLY A 100 -6.43 -10.38 -1.68
N PHE A 101 -6.22 -11.67 -1.41
CA PHE A 101 -4.96 -12.24 -0.89
C PHE A 101 -4.55 -11.79 0.53
N CYS A 102 -5.38 -11.00 1.22
CA CYS A 102 -5.07 -10.42 2.53
C CYS A 102 -5.78 -11.19 3.66
N TYR A 103 -5.00 -11.70 4.61
CA TYR A 103 -5.50 -12.52 5.74
C TYR A 103 -5.45 -11.80 7.10
N VAL A 104 -4.58 -10.82 7.27
CA VAL A 104 -4.48 -9.94 8.42
C VAL A 104 -4.12 -8.57 7.89
N ASN A 105 -4.83 -7.54 8.34
CA ASN A 105 -4.56 -6.17 7.93
C ASN A 105 -3.46 -5.56 8.83
N ASP A 106 -2.20 -5.75 8.44
CA ASP A 106 -1.06 -5.25 9.21
C ASP A 106 -0.99 -3.72 9.28
N ILE A 107 -1.59 -3.04 8.29
CA ILE A 107 -1.71 -1.59 8.25
C ILE A 107 -2.63 -1.11 9.37
N ASN A 108 -3.80 -1.74 9.55
CA ASN A 108 -4.73 -1.39 10.62
C ASN A 108 -4.08 -1.57 12.01
N LEU A 109 -3.32 -2.65 12.21
CA LEU A 109 -2.53 -2.88 13.43
C LEU A 109 -1.52 -1.74 13.67
N CYS A 110 -0.81 -1.32 12.62
CA CYS A 110 0.16 -0.23 12.70
C CYS A 110 -0.50 1.11 13.03
N ILE A 111 -1.57 1.47 12.32
CA ILE A 111 -2.30 2.72 12.55
C ILE A 111 -2.79 2.77 14.00
N LEU A 112 -3.39 1.71 14.51
CA LEU A 112 -3.86 1.65 15.91
C LEU A 112 -2.71 1.77 16.92
N ASN A 113 -1.55 1.19 16.63
CA ASN A 113 -0.37 1.35 17.49
C ASN A 113 0.14 2.80 17.48
N LEU A 114 0.21 3.40 16.29
CA LEU A 114 0.65 4.79 16.09
C LEU A 114 -0.32 5.80 16.72
N LEU A 115 -1.63 5.55 16.69
CA LEU A 115 -2.65 6.41 17.31
C LEU A 115 -2.52 6.53 18.83
N LYS A 116 -1.72 5.68 19.49
CA LYS A 116 -1.37 5.85 20.91
C LYS A 116 -0.39 7.01 21.15
N HIS A 117 0.35 7.42 20.11
CA HIS A 117 1.45 8.39 20.21
C HIS A 117 1.29 9.60 19.28
N PHE A 118 0.59 9.44 18.16
CA PHE A 118 0.38 10.45 17.14
C PHE A 118 -1.09 10.85 17.05
N LYS A 119 -1.38 12.14 16.89
CA LYS A 119 -2.75 12.67 16.85
C LYS A 119 -3.37 12.51 15.47
N GLN A 120 -2.58 12.79 14.43
CA GLN A 120 -3.01 12.79 13.04
C GLN A 120 -2.10 11.89 12.19
N ILE A 121 -2.67 10.85 11.59
CA ILE A 121 -1.96 9.93 10.70
C ILE A 121 -2.45 10.15 9.27
N LEU A 122 -1.52 10.20 8.31
CA LEU A 122 -1.83 10.18 6.88
C LEU A 122 -1.48 8.80 6.31
N TYR A 123 -2.48 8.07 5.85
CA TYR A 123 -2.30 6.83 5.09
C TYR A 123 -2.44 7.13 3.59
N ILE A 124 -1.42 6.78 2.81
CA ILE A 124 -1.38 6.93 1.36
C ILE A 124 -1.21 5.56 0.72
N ASP A 125 -2.07 5.27 -0.25
CA ASP A 125 -2.13 4.00 -0.95
C ASP A 125 -1.94 4.21 -2.46
N ILE A 126 -0.87 3.62 -3.00
CA ILE A 126 -0.54 3.65 -4.45
C ILE A 126 -0.59 2.27 -5.10
N ASP A 127 -1.15 1.27 -4.40
CA ASP A 127 -1.61 0.03 -5.02
C ASP A 127 -2.64 0.34 -6.11
N ILE A 128 -2.73 -0.50 -7.13
CA ILE A 128 -3.75 -0.28 -8.15
C ILE A 128 -5.17 -0.53 -7.64
N HIS A 129 -5.32 -1.37 -6.60
CA HIS A 129 -6.59 -1.66 -5.97
C HIS A 129 -6.92 -0.62 -4.91
N HIS A 130 -8.20 -0.36 -4.72
CA HIS A 130 -8.64 0.51 -3.64
C HIS A 130 -8.39 -0.16 -2.28
N GLY A 131 -7.67 0.51 -1.37
CA GLY A 131 -7.33 0.03 -0.02
C GLY A 131 -8.52 0.00 0.96
N ASP A 132 -9.55 -0.72 0.57
CA ASP A 132 -10.87 -0.72 1.20
C ASP A 132 -10.89 -1.28 2.62
N GLY A 133 -10.06 -2.27 2.96
CA GLY A 133 -9.94 -2.80 4.31
C GLY A 133 -9.36 -1.80 5.31
N VAL A 134 -8.53 -0.85 4.84
CA VAL A 134 -8.04 0.26 5.66
C VAL A 134 -9.06 1.40 5.70
N GLU A 135 -9.66 1.77 4.55
CA GLU A 135 -10.70 2.80 4.49
C GLU A 135 -11.84 2.49 5.47
N GLU A 136 -12.33 1.26 5.46
CA GLU A 136 -13.50 0.82 6.24
C GLU A 136 -13.29 0.96 7.75
N VAL A 137 -12.14 0.53 8.27
CA VAL A 137 -11.83 0.58 9.71
C VAL A 137 -11.74 2.01 10.23
N PHE A 138 -11.27 2.94 9.40
CA PHE A 138 -11.07 4.33 9.78
C PHE A 138 -12.11 5.30 9.18
N TYR A 139 -13.16 4.80 8.56
CA TYR A 139 -14.12 5.60 7.78
C TYR A 139 -14.85 6.67 8.61
N GLY A 140 -14.97 6.44 9.93
CA GLY A 140 -15.67 7.31 10.87
C GLY A 140 -14.79 8.19 11.77
N THR A 141 -13.46 8.09 11.69
CA THR A 141 -12.55 8.80 12.61
C THR A 141 -11.97 10.06 11.99
N ASN A 142 -11.70 11.07 12.83
CA ASN A 142 -10.98 12.27 12.40
C ASN A 142 -9.46 12.21 12.55
N ARG A 143 -8.93 11.11 13.12
CA ARG A 143 -7.49 10.99 13.44
C ARG A 143 -6.66 10.33 12.36
N VAL A 144 -7.30 9.76 11.34
CA VAL A 144 -6.65 9.08 10.22
C VAL A 144 -7.20 9.69 8.95
N PHE A 145 -6.31 10.23 8.11
CA PHE A 145 -6.66 10.66 6.77
C PHE A 145 -6.28 9.56 5.79
N PHE A 146 -7.27 9.07 5.05
CA PHE A 146 -7.10 8.04 4.03
C PHE A 146 -7.00 8.69 2.65
N LEU A 147 -5.96 8.36 1.89
CA LEU A 147 -5.76 8.82 0.52
C LEU A 147 -5.36 7.63 -0.37
N SER A 148 -6.19 7.27 -1.33
CA SER A 148 -5.92 6.15 -2.24
C SER A 148 -6.04 6.55 -3.71
N PHE A 149 -5.09 6.08 -4.53
CA PHE A 149 -5.07 6.25 -5.98
C PHE A 149 -5.19 4.89 -6.66
N HIS A 150 -6.32 4.59 -7.28
CA HIS A 150 -6.60 3.24 -7.75
C HIS A 150 -7.34 3.24 -9.08
N TYR A 151 -7.27 2.13 -9.80
CA TYR A 151 -8.11 1.93 -10.97
C TYR A 151 -9.55 1.68 -10.52
N TYR A 152 -10.47 2.55 -10.93
CA TYR A 152 -11.88 2.42 -10.55
C TYR A 152 -12.74 1.98 -11.72
N ASN A 153 -13.30 0.79 -11.58
CA ASN A 153 -14.38 0.27 -12.39
C ASN A 153 -15.24 -0.61 -11.48
N LYS A 154 -16.57 -0.53 -11.58
CA LYS A 154 -17.48 -1.32 -10.71
C LYS A 154 -17.22 -2.83 -10.79
N ASN A 155 -16.65 -3.31 -11.90
CA ASN A 155 -16.32 -4.72 -12.13
C ASN A 155 -14.83 -5.03 -11.88
N PHE A 156 -14.04 -4.08 -11.39
CA PHE A 156 -12.67 -4.29 -10.98
C PHE A 156 -12.61 -4.36 -9.46
N PHE A 157 -11.92 -5.37 -8.92
CA PHE A 157 -11.81 -5.58 -7.49
C PHE A 157 -11.20 -4.34 -6.79
N PRO A 158 -11.67 -3.94 -5.60
CA PRO A 158 -12.80 -4.48 -4.83
C PRO A 158 -14.18 -3.88 -5.20
N GLY A 159 -14.25 -3.03 -6.23
CA GLY A 159 -15.48 -2.37 -6.68
C GLY A 159 -15.89 -1.13 -5.87
N SER A 160 -15.17 -0.83 -4.80
CA SER A 160 -15.30 0.38 -3.96
C SER A 160 -14.29 1.48 -4.37
N GLY A 161 -14.22 2.60 -3.63
CA GLY A 161 -13.29 3.70 -3.93
C GLY A 161 -13.84 4.77 -4.89
N SER A 162 -15.17 4.89 -5.02
CA SER A 162 -15.75 5.99 -5.80
C SER A 162 -15.34 7.34 -5.23
N ILE A 163 -15.25 8.38 -6.07
CA ILE A 163 -15.02 9.77 -5.62
C ILE A 163 -16.12 10.32 -4.68
N LEU A 164 -17.24 9.60 -4.57
CA LEU A 164 -18.33 9.89 -3.65
C LEU A 164 -18.08 9.33 -2.23
N ASN A 165 -17.18 8.36 -2.08
CA ASN A 165 -16.77 7.80 -0.79
C ASN A 165 -15.86 8.82 -0.11
N LYS A 166 -16.34 9.40 1.00
CA LYS A 166 -15.72 10.53 1.67
C LYS A 166 -15.68 10.39 3.18
N GLY A 167 -15.86 9.19 3.72
CA GLY A 167 -16.00 9.00 5.17
C GLY A 167 -17.38 9.42 5.69
N ILE A 168 -17.61 9.14 6.97
CA ILE A 168 -18.86 9.38 7.69
C ILE A 168 -18.57 9.99 9.07
N SER A 169 -19.59 10.54 9.72
CA SER A 169 -19.46 11.09 11.08
C SER A 169 -18.27 12.07 11.18
N TYR A 170 -17.41 11.93 12.19
CA TYR A 170 -16.18 12.71 12.35
C TYR A 170 -15.15 12.49 11.23
N GLY A 171 -15.20 11.36 10.52
CA GLY A 171 -14.34 11.04 9.38
C GLY A 171 -14.80 11.62 8.04
N LYS A 172 -15.92 12.36 8.01
CA LYS A 172 -16.42 12.96 6.77
C LYS A 172 -15.40 13.96 6.20
N TYR A 173 -15.11 13.80 4.91
CA TYR A 173 -14.06 14.46 4.11
C TYR A 173 -12.61 14.07 4.46
N LEU A 174 -12.40 13.05 5.29
CA LEU A 174 -11.07 12.53 5.63
C LEU A 174 -10.75 11.18 4.96
N SER A 175 -11.68 10.67 4.14
CA SER A 175 -11.36 9.71 3.09
C SER A 175 -11.35 10.41 1.73
N LEU A 176 -10.20 10.38 1.05
CA LEU A 176 -10.00 10.96 -0.25
C LEU A 176 -9.65 9.86 -1.27
N ASN A 177 -10.66 9.48 -2.04
CA ASN A 177 -10.53 8.51 -3.12
C ASN A 177 -10.24 9.19 -4.45
N ILE A 178 -9.17 8.76 -5.12
CA ILE A 178 -8.75 9.22 -6.44
C ILE A 178 -8.99 8.09 -7.46
N PRO A 179 -10.23 7.94 -7.98
CA PRO A 179 -10.52 6.94 -8.98
C PRO A 179 -9.87 7.34 -10.31
N LEU A 180 -9.08 6.43 -10.86
CA LEU A 180 -8.36 6.61 -12.13
C LEU A 180 -8.83 5.58 -13.17
N LYS A 181 -8.51 5.86 -14.43
CA LYS A 181 -8.79 5.00 -15.58
C LYS A 181 -7.54 4.25 -16.02
N LYS A 182 -7.75 3.26 -16.89
CA LYS A 182 -6.69 2.41 -17.43
C LYS A 182 -5.51 3.22 -18.00
N ASN A 183 -4.32 2.64 -17.88
CA ASN A 183 -3.07 3.05 -18.49
C ASN A 183 -2.62 4.47 -18.13
N ILE A 184 -2.92 4.95 -16.92
CA ILE A 184 -2.41 6.24 -16.50
C ILE A 184 -0.89 6.30 -16.67
N SER A 185 -0.43 7.39 -17.29
CA SER A 185 0.99 7.64 -17.54
C SER A 185 1.69 8.25 -16.33
N ASP A 186 3.01 8.08 -16.24
CA ASP A 186 3.84 8.67 -15.19
C ASP A 186 3.58 10.17 -15.01
N ILE A 187 3.51 10.93 -16.11
CA ILE A 187 3.27 12.38 -16.09
C ILE A 187 1.93 12.70 -15.43
N ASN A 188 0.86 12.01 -15.83
CA ASN A 188 -0.48 12.27 -15.31
C ASN A 188 -0.63 11.79 -13.87
N PHE A 189 -0.08 10.63 -13.54
CA PHE A 189 -0.09 10.08 -12.18
C PHE A 189 0.70 10.96 -11.22
N CYS A 190 1.92 11.37 -11.56
CA CYS A 190 2.72 12.26 -10.73
C CYS A 190 2.02 13.60 -10.50
N LYS A 191 1.41 14.19 -11.54
CA LYS A 191 0.68 15.46 -11.41
C LYS A 191 -0.50 15.37 -10.44
N ILE A 192 -1.35 14.35 -10.58
CA ILE A 192 -2.52 14.20 -9.71
C ILE A 192 -2.12 13.80 -8.29
N PHE A 193 -1.08 12.96 -8.15
CA PHE A 193 -0.49 12.60 -6.86
C PHE A 193 0.05 13.83 -6.13
N GLU A 194 0.91 14.62 -6.79
CA GLU A 194 1.49 15.83 -6.21
C GLU A 194 0.41 16.85 -5.82
N SER A 195 -0.61 17.04 -6.65
CA SER A 195 -1.72 17.95 -6.31
C SER A 195 -2.47 17.49 -5.06
N ALA A 196 -2.88 16.22 -5.02
CA ALA A 196 -3.60 15.66 -3.89
C ALA A 196 -2.77 15.67 -2.61
N VAL A 197 -1.52 15.23 -2.66
CA VAL A 197 -0.61 15.24 -1.52
C VAL A 197 -0.33 16.66 -1.05
N HIS A 198 -0.11 17.62 -1.96
CA HIS A 198 0.14 19.01 -1.56
C HIS A 198 -1.05 19.62 -0.80
N GLU A 199 -2.28 19.43 -1.30
CA GLU A 199 -3.48 19.86 -0.58
C GLU A 199 -3.61 19.15 0.76
N THR A 200 -3.44 17.82 0.81
CA THR A 200 -3.48 17.06 2.07
C THR A 200 -2.47 17.61 3.07
N MET A 201 -1.22 17.79 2.68
CA MET A 201 -0.15 18.26 3.56
C MET A 201 -0.38 19.69 4.05
N LYS A 202 -0.91 20.56 3.20
CA LYS A 202 -1.23 21.95 3.53
C LYS A 202 -2.27 22.05 4.65
N HIS A 203 -3.32 21.23 4.58
CA HIS A 203 -4.46 21.33 5.50
C HIS A 203 -4.35 20.38 6.70
N LEU A 204 -3.96 19.13 6.48
CA LEU A 204 -3.94 18.08 7.50
C LEU A 204 -2.77 18.23 8.48
N LYS A 205 -1.58 18.58 7.98
CA LYS A 205 -0.32 18.62 8.75
C LYS A 205 -0.13 17.36 9.61
N PRO A 206 -0.03 16.16 8.99
CA PRO A 206 0.03 14.90 9.73
C PRO A 206 1.29 14.79 10.59
N ASP A 207 1.22 14.03 11.68
CA ASP A 207 2.38 13.74 12.53
C ASP A 207 3.25 12.62 11.94
N ILE A 208 2.65 11.72 11.16
CA ILE A 208 3.29 10.57 10.51
C ILE A 208 2.57 10.21 9.21
N ILE A 209 3.34 9.72 8.24
CA ILE A 209 2.84 9.18 6.98
C ILE A 209 3.06 7.66 6.95
N ILE A 210 2.06 6.92 6.48
CA ILE A 210 2.19 5.52 6.09
C ILE A 210 1.98 5.47 4.58
N LEU A 211 2.96 4.98 3.84
CA LEU A 211 2.88 4.73 2.40
C LEU A 211 2.76 3.21 2.17
N GLN A 212 1.61 2.76 1.68
CA GLN A 212 1.49 1.46 1.03
C GLN A 212 2.00 1.62 -0.40
N SER A 213 3.01 0.84 -0.78
CA SER A 213 3.73 0.96 -2.06
C SER A 213 3.48 -0.25 -2.97
N GLY A 214 2.20 -0.60 -3.15
CA GLY A 214 1.79 -1.67 -4.06
C GLY A 214 2.36 -1.47 -5.46
N ALA A 215 3.04 -2.49 -5.97
CA ALA A 215 3.79 -2.47 -7.22
C ALA A 215 2.98 -3.02 -8.42
N ASP A 216 1.72 -3.41 -8.22
CA ASP A 216 0.80 -3.82 -9.29
C ASP A 216 0.20 -2.65 -10.10
N SER A 217 0.48 -1.41 -9.69
CA SER A 217 0.24 -0.20 -10.48
C SER A 217 1.31 0.02 -11.57
N LEU A 218 2.39 -0.78 -11.58
CA LEU A 218 3.41 -0.76 -12.63
C LEU A 218 2.87 -1.26 -13.98
N ALA A 219 3.51 -0.79 -15.05
CA ALA A 219 3.29 -1.30 -16.39
C ALA A 219 3.60 -2.80 -16.47
N SER A 220 2.79 -3.52 -17.26
CA SER A 220 2.95 -4.95 -17.53
C SER A 220 2.83 -5.85 -16.29
N ASP A 221 2.16 -5.37 -15.23
CA ASP A 221 1.70 -6.22 -14.15
C ASP A 221 0.61 -7.20 -14.66
N VAL A 222 0.58 -8.41 -14.09
CA VAL A 222 -0.36 -9.49 -14.49
C VAL A 222 -1.82 -9.09 -14.27
N ILE A 223 -2.12 -8.42 -13.15
CA ILE A 223 -3.49 -8.07 -12.75
C ILE A 223 -3.74 -6.58 -12.99
N GLY A 224 -2.70 -5.76 -12.84
CA GLY A 224 -2.70 -4.33 -13.04
C GLY A 224 -3.30 -3.86 -14.38
N LYS A 225 -3.74 -2.61 -14.36
CA LYS A 225 -4.40 -1.87 -15.43
C LYS A 225 -3.82 -0.47 -15.60
N PHE A 226 -2.76 -0.13 -14.86
CA PHE A 226 -2.01 1.10 -15.00
C PHE A 226 -0.80 0.90 -15.92
N ASN A 227 -0.09 1.99 -16.18
CA ASN A 227 1.07 1.97 -17.04
C ASN A 227 2.19 2.79 -16.40
N LEU A 228 2.52 2.56 -15.13
CA LEU A 228 3.58 3.30 -14.45
C LEU A 228 4.95 2.68 -14.72
N SER A 229 5.96 3.50 -14.99
CA SER A 229 7.34 3.05 -14.85
C SER A 229 7.75 2.97 -13.37
N ILE A 230 8.86 2.29 -13.08
CA ILE A 230 9.45 2.29 -11.74
C ILE A 230 9.80 3.73 -11.32
N TYR A 231 10.32 4.55 -12.25
CA TYR A 231 10.60 5.95 -11.95
C TYR A 231 9.32 6.74 -11.60
N GLY A 232 8.24 6.54 -12.35
CA GLY A 232 6.95 7.21 -12.14
C GLY A 232 6.31 6.80 -10.81
N HIS A 233 6.31 5.52 -10.50
CA HIS A 233 5.82 4.96 -9.23
C HIS A 233 6.61 5.50 -8.04
N SER A 234 7.94 5.39 -8.09
CA SER A 234 8.82 5.83 -7.00
C SER A 234 8.94 7.35 -6.85
N ASN A 235 8.40 8.15 -7.79
CA ASN A 235 8.28 9.60 -7.62
C ASN A 235 7.40 9.94 -6.40
N CYS A 236 6.40 9.10 -6.10
CA CYS A 236 5.55 9.26 -4.91
C CYS A 236 6.38 9.33 -3.63
N LEU A 237 7.29 8.36 -3.43
CA LEU A 237 8.20 8.37 -2.30
C LEU A 237 9.12 9.60 -2.30
N LYS A 238 9.66 9.99 -3.46
CA LYS A 238 10.50 11.20 -3.57
C LYS A 238 9.76 12.47 -3.14
N VAL A 239 8.48 12.60 -3.50
CA VAL A 239 7.62 13.72 -3.08
C VAL A 239 7.40 13.69 -1.57
N LEU A 240 7.03 12.54 -1.01
CA LEU A 240 6.73 12.42 0.41
C LEU A 240 7.95 12.69 1.30
N LYS A 241 9.14 12.26 0.88
CA LYS A 241 10.39 12.52 1.62
C LYS A 241 10.70 14.01 1.79
N LYS A 242 10.26 14.88 0.86
CA LYS A 242 10.52 16.33 0.95
C LYS A 242 9.84 16.99 2.15
N PHE A 243 8.77 16.38 2.69
CA PHE A 243 8.06 16.93 3.85
C PHE A 243 8.78 16.65 5.18
N ASN A 244 9.79 15.77 5.20
CA ASN A 244 10.59 15.47 6.40
C ASN A 244 9.77 14.99 7.62
N ILE A 245 8.63 14.33 7.37
CA ILE A 245 7.76 13.72 8.38
C ILE A 245 8.15 12.25 8.57
N PRO A 246 8.05 11.68 9.78
CA PRO A 246 8.21 10.24 9.96
C PRO A 246 7.40 9.44 8.95
N LEU A 247 8.02 8.43 8.34
CA LEU A 247 7.45 7.69 7.21
C LEU A 247 7.61 6.18 7.41
N LEU A 248 6.48 5.47 7.46
CA LEU A 248 6.44 4.02 7.36
C LEU A 248 6.13 3.62 5.92
N ILE A 249 7.01 2.83 5.30
CA ILE A 249 6.85 2.33 3.94
C ILE A 249 6.53 0.84 4.00
N LEU A 250 5.45 0.44 3.35
CA LEU A 250 4.98 -0.94 3.25
C LEU A 250 4.99 -1.40 1.79
N GLY A 251 4.94 -2.72 1.59
CA GLY A 251 4.75 -3.33 0.28
C GLY A 251 3.30 -3.24 -0.18
N GLY A 252 2.78 -4.35 -0.69
CA GLY A 252 1.42 -4.43 -1.26
C GLY A 252 1.30 -5.47 -2.36
N GLY A 253 0.35 -5.25 -3.27
CA GLY A 253 0.20 -6.02 -4.50
C GLY A 253 1.42 -5.89 -5.43
N GLY A 254 1.51 -6.79 -6.40
CA GLY A 254 2.62 -6.84 -7.36
C GLY A 254 2.84 -8.27 -7.84
N TYR A 255 2.49 -8.54 -9.09
CA TYR A 255 2.33 -9.91 -9.60
C TYR A 255 3.30 -10.25 -10.73
N THR A 256 4.06 -9.26 -11.21
CA THR A 256 5.24 -9.47 -12.07
C THR A 256 6.51 -9.40 -11.24
N LYS A 257 6.98 -10.57 -10.76
CA LYS A 257 8.01 -10.70 -9.68
C LYS A 257 9.30 -9.90 -9.90
N ASP A 258 9.84 -9.88 -11.12
CA ASP A 258 11.07 -9.13 -11.42
C ASP A 258 10.84 -7.62 -11.32
N ARG A 259 9.65 -7.14 -11.70
CA ARG A 259 9.28 -5.72 -11.61
C ARG A 259 9.10 -5.28 -10.17
N VAL A 260 8.44 -6.11 -9.35
CA VAL A 260 8.29 -5.85 -7.91
C VAL A 260 9.64 -5.70 -7.24
N SER A 261 10.56 -6.66 -7.47
CA SER A 261 11.88 -6.61 -6.84
C SER A 261 12.71 -5.42 -7.31
N LYS A 262 12.65 -5.05 -8.60
CA LYS A 262 13.30 -3.84 -9.14
C LYS A 262 12.72 -2.57 -8.52
N CYS A 263 11.39 -2.47 -8.42
CA CYS A 263 10.69 -1.31 -7.88
C CYS A 263 11.07 -1.05 -6.42
N TRP A 264 10.83 -2.02 -5.53
CA TRP A 264 11.12 -1.85 -4.11
C TRP A 264 12.62 -1.72 -3.82
N THR A 265 13.49 -2.28 -4.66
CA THR A 265 14.94 -2.01 -4.59
C THR A 265 15.25 -0.53 -4.89
N TYR A 266 14.67 0.02 -5.95
CA TYR A 266 14.85 1.43 -6.31
C TYR A 266 14.23 2.37 -5.27
N GLU A 267 13.04 2.07 -4.74
CA GLU A 267 12.43 2.81 -3.63
C GLU A 267 13.25 2.76 -2.35
N THR A 268 13.86 1.61 -2.04
CA THR A 268 14.80 1.50 -0.92
C THR A 268 15.98 2.45 -1.13
N SER A 269 16.53 2.54 -2.36
CA SER A 269 17.62 3.46 -2.68
C SER A 269 17.23 4.92 -2.47
N ILE A 270 15.99 5.29 -2.84
CA ILE A 270 15.42 6.61 -2.58
C ILE A 270 15.31 6.84 -1.07
N ALA A 271 14.77 5.89 -0.30
CA ALA A 271 14.62 6.01 1.14
C ALA A 271 15.95 6.31 1.84
N ILE A 272 17.03 5.64 1.46
CA ILE A 272 18.37 5.82 2.04
C ILE A 272 19.21 6.93 1.37
N ASN A 273 18.63 7.73 0.45
CA ASN A 273 19.31 8.78 -0.30
C ASN A 273 20.57 8.28 -1.05
N ARG A 274 20.43 7.18 -1.79
CA ARG A 274 21.52 6.61 -2.60
C ARG A 274 21.11 6.46 -4.05
N ASN A 275 22.03 6.80 -4.93
CA ASN A 275 21.98 6.40 -6.32
C ASN A 275 22.50 4.98 -6.42
N ILE A 276 21.80 4.15 -7.19
CA ILE A 276 22.22 2.79 -7.53
C ILE A 276 22.46 2.69 -9.03
N GLN A 277 23.34 1.78 -9.44
CA GLN A 277 23.57 1.50 -10.86
C GLN A 277 22.36 0.80 -11.46
N GLU A 278 22.12 1.02 -12.76
CA GLU A 278 21.02 0.34 -13.46
C GLU A 278 21.29 -1.15 -13.65
N ASN A 279 22.55 -1.55 -13.81
CA ASN A 279 22.94 -2.95 -13.88
C ASN A 279 22.64 -3.65 -12.56
N ILE A 280 21.84 -4.72 -12.62
CA ILE A 280 21.55 -5.54 -11.45
C ILE A 280 22.84 -6.30 -11.09
N PRO A 281 23.22 -6.39 -9.81
CA PRO A 281 24.36 -7.22 -9.42
C PRO A 281 24.01 -8.71 -9.49
N HIS A 282 25.00 -9.55 -9.80
CA HIS A 282 24.81 -11.00 -9.79
C HIS A 282 24.31 -11.49 -8.42
N ASN A 283 23.30 -12.35 -8.42
CA ASN A 283 22.66 -12.86 -7.21
C ASN A 283 21.99 -14.24 -7.46
N VAL A 284 21.46 -14.87 -6.42
CA VAL A 284 20.85 -16.22 -6.52
C VAL A 284 19.61 -16.27 -7.43
N TYR A 285 18.95 -15.13 -7.65
CA TYR A 285 17.79 -14.98 -8.54
C TYR A 285 18.18 -14.34 -9.89
N TRP A 286 19.47 -14.29 -10.25
CA TRP A 286 19.98 -13.58 -11.42
C TRP A 286 19.21 -13.86 -12.72
N LYS A 287 18.83 -15.13 -12.93
CA LYS A 287 18.10 -15.58 -14.14
C LYS A 287 16.70 -14.95 -14.28
N LEU A 288 16.09 -14.46 -13.19
CA LEU A 288 14.80 -13.77 -13.20
C LEU A 288 14.86 -12.47 -14.03
N TYR A 289 16.04 -11.87 -14.14
CA TYR A 289 16.24 -10.56 -14.76
C TYR A 289 16.65 -10.61 -16.23
N LYS A 290 16.58 -11.79 -16.86
CA LYS A 290 16.80 -11.93 -18.31
C LYS A 290 15.76 -11.11 -19.11
N PRO A 291 16.12 -10.64 -20.32
CA PRO A 291 17.43 -10.75 -20.95
C PRO A 291 18.38 -9.58 -20.62
N ASN A 292 17.86 -8.47 -20.07
CA ASN A 292 18.61 -7.21 -19.97
C ASN A 292 19.48 -7.11 -18.71
N PHE A 293 19.08 -7.74 -17.61
CA PHE A 293 19.77 -7.66 -16.31
C PHE A 293 19.91 -6.24 -15.74
N GLU A 294 18.97 -5.37 -16.08
CA GLU A 294 18.93 -3.97 -15.67
C GLU A 294 17.66 -3.68 -14.85
N LEU A 295 17.67 -2.61 -14.07
CA LEU A 295 16.51 -2.12 -13.32
C LEU A 295 15.36 -1.66 -14.23
N ASP A 296 15.63 -1.36 -15.51
CA ASP A 296 14.64 -0.91 -16.50
C ASP A 296 13.72 0.19 -15.92
N LEU A 297 14.31 1.29 -15.42
CA LEU A 297 13.59 2.31 -14.62
C LEU A 297 12.47 3.01 -15.39
N LEU A 298 12.61 3.11 -16.70
CA LEU A 298 11.61 3.65 -17.62
C LEU A 298 10.87 2.50 -18.31
N LYS A 299 9.58 2.72 -18.58
CA LYS A 299 8.78 1.80 -19.39
C LYS A 299 9.06 2.00 -20.89
N LYS A 300 8.97 0.93 -21.66
CA LYS A 300 9.11 0.95 -23.14
C LYS A 300 7.75 1.01 -23.86
N ASP A 301 6.68 0.61 -23.18
CA ASP A 301 5.36 0.43 -23.78
C ASP A 301 4.53 1.72 -23.90
N LYS A 302 3.95 1.93 -25.08
CA LYS A 302 3.06 3.05 -25.40
C LYS A 302 1.61 2.58 -25.39
N TYR A 303 0.98 2.66 -24.23
CA TYR A 303 -0.46 2.49 -24.10
C TYR A 303 -1.18 3.84 -24.16
N ILE A 304 -2.41 3.84 -24.70
CA ILE A 304 -3.29 5.01 -24.65
C ILE A 304 -3.70 5.25 -23.19
N ASP A 305 -3.36 6.42 -22.65
CA ASP A 305 -3.79 6.89 -21.34
C ASP A 305 -5.25 7.37 -21.41
N TYR A 306 -6.17 6.66 -20.74
CA TYR A 306 -7.59 6.99 -20.75
C TYR A 306 -7.96 8.13 -19.77
N ASN A 307 -6.99 8.67 -19.04
CA ASN A 307 -7.13 9.76 -18.09
C ASN A 307 -6.91 11.11 -18.79
N CYS A 308 -7.81 11.46 -19.70
CA CYS A 308 -7.71 12.72 -20.43
C CYS A 308 -7.68 13.92 -19.47
N LYS A 309 -7.05 15.02 -19.91
CA LYS A 309 -6.91 16.25 -19.10
C LYS A 309 -8.24 16.71 -18.47
N LYS A 310 -9.33 16.73 -19.24
CA LYS A 310 -10.67 17.09 -18.75
C LYS A 310 -11.12 16.23 -17.55
N TYR A 311 -10.80 14.94 -17.56
CA TYR A 311 -11.13 14.03 -16.47
C TYR A 311 -10.26 14.30 -15.24
N LEU A 312 -8.95 14.44 -15.42
CA LEU A 312 -8.03 14.73 -14.31
C LEU A 312 -8.30 16.10 -13.67
N ASP A 313 -8.60 17.13 -14.48
CA ASP A 313 -9.00 18.45 -13.99
C ASP A 313 -10.31 18.38 -13.17
N TYR A 314 -11.24 17.51 -13.57
CA TYR A 314 -12.46 17.24 -12.80
C TYR A 314 -12.14 16.59 -11.44
N ILE A 315 -11.27 15.59 -11.42
CA ILE A 315 -10.83 14.92 -10.18
C ILE A 315 -10.12 15.93 -9.25
N ASP A 316 -9.18 16.71 -9.79
CA ASP A 316 -8.46 17.75 -9.05
C ASP A 316 -9.40 18.81 -8.44
N LYS A 317 -10.39 19.28 -9.21
CA LYS A 317 -11.42 20.20 -8.70
C LYS A 317 -12.22 19.58 -7.55
N LYS A 318 -12.50 18.27 -7.59
CA LYS A 318 -13.22 17.57 -6.52
C LYS A 318 -12.35 17.39 -5.28
N ILE A 319 -11.06 17.11 -5.42
CA ILE A 319 -10.07 17.09 -4.32
C ILE A 319 -10.12 18.43 -3.58
N LYS A 320 -9.87 19.53 -4.30
CA LYS A 320 -9.85 20.89 -3.73
C LYS A 320 -11.18 21.27 -3.07
N LYS A 321 -12.30 20.88 -3.68
CA LYS A 321 -13.64 21.11 -3.11
C LYS A 321 -13.85 20.34 -1.79
N ASN A 322 -13.38 19.10 -1.69
CA ASN A 322 -13.50 18.32 -0.45
C ASN A 322 -12.71 18.96 0.69
N PHE A 323 -11.49 19.42 0.44
CA PHE A 323 -10.71 20.17 1.43
C PHE A 323 -11.39 21.48 1.84
N GLY A 324 -11.96 22.23 0.90
CA GLY A 324 -12.70 23.46 1.20
C GLY A 324 -13.95 23.26 2.07
N PHE A 325 -14.57 22.07 2.05
CA PHE A 325 -15.69 21.77 2.94
C PHE A 325 -15.26 21.47 4.38
N PHE A 326 -14.09 20.86 4.56
CA PHE A 326 -13.59 20.48 5.89
C PHE A 326 -12.81 21.61 6.57
N TYR A 327 -12.12 22.45 5.78
CA TYR A 327 -11.37 23.61 6.23
C TYR A 327 -12.00 24.91 5.67
N PRO A 328 -13.21 25.29 6.12
CA PRO A 328 -13.98 26.39 5.50
C PRO A 328 -13.45 27.80 5.80
N ASN A 329 -12.47 27.94 6.70
CA ASN A 329 -11.92 29.24 7.11
C ASN A 329 -10.63 29.60 6.35
N ILE A 330 -10.76 29.74 5.02
CA ILE A 330 -9.82 30.45 4.15
C ILE A 330 -10.60 31.45 3.31
#